data_AF-A0AA88IYF2-F1
#
_entry.id   AF-A0AA88IYF2-F1
#
_cell.length_a   1.000
_cell.length_b   1.000
_cell.length_c   1.000
_cell.angle_alpha   90.00
_cell.angle_beta   90.00
_cell.angle_gamma   90.00
#
_symmetry.space_group_name_H-M   'P 1'
#
loop_
_entity.id
_entity.type
_entity.pdbx_description
1 polymer ?
#
loop_
_entity_poly.entity_id
_entity_poly.type
_entity_poly.pdbx_seq_one_letter_code
_entity_poly.pdbx_strand_id
1 'polypeptide(L)'
;MDPPDWLRQGLVKGLGIGSSVAVFAIWALLSYYGSALVMYHGAQGGNIYAAGLFIVHGGLGLGDALSNMKDTGDTCCAGKRTMEMIKRIPKIDSEDKHGIILEDVSGEVEFKQVTYGTREPRAFTLLNYYQGQHSFWKDDVEMEDVLQASKASDAHSFVSQLPQGYDTQAGERGVQLSGGQKQRIAIARVIIRKPRILLLDKATSALDSESERVVQDAKEDVAKGRTTIIVAHRLSTIKNADAIAVVESGQIKEIGSHNELIQKENGLYNSLACLQQIEREKNPTEDKCSSFFASTDEFKNNRTDLPFRYKKIKCYYNSDIKFSHCN
;
A
#
# COMPACT_ATOMS: atom_id res chain seq x y z
N MET A 1 -16.11 32.99 -28.99
CA MET A 1 -14.78 33.02 -28.36
C MET A 1 -14.99 33.53 -26.94
N ASP A 2 -14.95 32.65 -25.95
CA ASP A 2 -15.07 33.07 -24.57
C ASP A 2 -13.84 33.89 -24.15
N PRO A 3 -14.00 35.04 -23.48
CA PRO A 3 -12.85 35.82 -23.02
C PRO A 3 -12.01 34.99 -22.04
N PRO A 4 -10.67 35.14 -22.08
CA PRO A 4 -9.75 34.36 -21.28
C PRO A 4 -9.96 34.58 -19.77
N ASP A 5 -9.74 33.54 -18.97
CA ASP A 5 -10.07 33.52 -17.54
C ASP A 5 -9.40 34.65 -16.73
N TRP A 6 -8.17 35.04 -17.08
CA TRP A 6 -7.48 36.15 -16.43
C TRP A 6 -8.18 37.49 -16.66
N LEU A 7 -8.81 37.69 -17.83
CA LEU A 7 -9.55 38.90 -18.17
C LEU A 7 -10.87 38.96 -17.40
N ARG A 8 -11.57 37.83 -17.31
CA ARG A 8 -12.79 37.72 -16.49
C ARG A 8 -12.49 37.97 -15.01
N GLN A 9 -11.42 37.38 -14.48
CA GLN A 9 -10.98 37.60 -13.10
C GLN A 9 -10.55 39.06 -12.85
N GLY A 10 -9.83 39.67 -13.80
CA GLY A 10 -9.43 41.08 -13.72
C GLY A 10 -10.62 42.04 -13.70
N LEU A 11 -11.61 41.82 -14.57
CA LEU A 11 -12.85 42.61 -14.61
C LEU A 11 -13.68 42.49 -13.32
N VAL A 12 -13.84 41.27 -12.80
CA VAL A 12 -14.59 41.04 -11.56
C VAL A 12 -13.90 41.72 -10.36
N LYS A 13 -12.57 41.61 -10.26
CA LYS A 13 -11.79 42.28 -9.21
C LYS A 13 -11.83 43.80 -9.35
N GLY A 14 -11.69 44.32 -10.57
CA GLY A 14 -11.77 45.75 -10.86
C GLY A 14 -13.13 46.35 -10.50
N LEU A 15 -14.23 45.64 -10.84
CA LEU A 15 -15.58 46.05 -10.47
C LEU A 15 -15.79 46.04 -8.95
N GLY A 16 -15.24 45.06 -8.23
CA GLY A 16 -15.30 44.98 -6.77
C GLY A 16 -14.50 46.08 -6.06
N ILE A 17 -13.32 46.42 -6.56
CA ILE A 17 -12.53 47.54 -6.01
C ILE A 17 -13.22 48.87 -6.35
N GLY A 18 -13.73 49.03 -7.57
CA GLY A 18 -14.43 50.24 -8.00
C GLY A 18 -15.74 50.49 -7.24
N SER A 19 -16.48 49.44 -6.87
CA SER A 19 -17.71 49.58 -6.09
C SER A 19 -17.47 50.08 -4.66
N SER A 20 -16.24 49.97 -4.14
CA SER A 20 -15.86 50.52 -2.83
C SER A 20 -15.96 52.05 -2.77
N VAL A 21 -15.96 52.74 -3.92
CA VAL A 21 -16.17 54.20 -4.00
C VAL A 21 -17.59 54.60 -3.59
N ALA A 22 -18.57 53.69 -3.68
CA ALA A 22 -19.94 53.93 -3.23
C ALA A 22 -20.03 54.28 -1.73
N VAL A 23 -19.06 53.84 -0.93
CA VAL A 23 -18.97 54.17 0.50
C VAL A 23 -18.84 55.68 0.71
N PHE A 24 -18.10 56.38 -0.15
CA PHE A 24 -17.97 57.84 -0.06
C PHE A 24 -19.28 58.57 -0.42
N ALA A 25 -20.04 58.04 -1.39
CA ALA A 25 -21.37 58.58 -1.72
C ALA A 25 -22.36 58.39 -0.57
N ILE A 26 -22.31 57.24 0.12
CA ILE A 26 -23.10 56.96 1.31
C ILE A 26 -22.72 57.93 2.45
N TRP A 27 -21.43 58.17 2.68
CA TRP A 27 -20.96 59.17 3.66
C TRP A 27 -21.44 60.59 3.34
N ALA A 28 -21.41 60.98 2.06
CA ALA A 28 -21.90 62.28 1.62
C ALA A 28 -23.40 62.44 1.88
N LEU A 29 -24.21 61.42 1.57
CA LEU A 29 -25.65 61.40 1.83
C LEU A 29 -25.99 61.41 3.32
N LEU A 30 -25.29 60.61 4.12
CA LEU A 30 -25.46 60.58 5.58
C LEU A 30 -25.09 61.92 6.20
N SER A 31 -24.06 62.60 5.69
CA SER A 31 -23.66 63.92 6.17
C SER A 31 -24.68 65.00 5.78
N TYR A 32 -25.15 64.99 4.54
CA TYR A 32 -26.19 65.91 4.06
C TYR A 32 -27.50 65.74 4.85
N TYR A 33 -28.03 64.52 4.91
CA TYR A 33 -29.27 64.25 5.63
C TYR A 33 -29.11 64.45 7.14
N GLY A 34 -27.97 64.06 7.71
CA GLY A 34 -27.67 64.27 9.12
C GLY A 34 -27.65 65.75 9.51
N SER A 35 -27.05 66.61 8.68
CA SER A 35 -27.09 68.06 8.90
C SER A 35 -28.49 68.64 8.85
N ALA A 36 -29.34 68.20 7.92
CA ALA A 36 -30.74 68.60 7.85
C ALA A 36 -31.53 68.17 9.10
N LEU A 37 -31.27 66.97 9.63
CA LEU A 37 -31.94 66.45 10.82
C LEU A 37 -31.60 67.26 12.09
N VAL A 38 -30.36 67.74 12.21
CA VAL A 38 -29.93 68.63 13.29
C VAL A 38 -30.59 70.00 13.16
N MET A 39 -30.65 70.56 11.94
CA MET A 39 -31.19 71.89 11.69
C MET A 39 -32.71 72.00 11.85
N TYR A 40 -33.47 71.01 11.36
CA TYR A 40 -34.93 71.10 11.27
C TYR A 40 -35.69 70.29 12.34
N HIS A 41 -35.05 69.28 12.94
CA HIS A 41 -35.70 68.39 13.92
C HIS A 41 -35.03 68.38 15.30
N GLY A 42 -34.02 69.24 15.53
CA GLY A 42 -33.37 69.39 16.83
C GLY A 42 -32.65 68.13 17.34
N ALA A 43 -32.32 67.21 16.43
CA ALA A 43 -31.65 65.97 16.78
C ALA A 43 -30.19 66.21 17.22
N GLN A 44 -29.68 65.39 18.15
CA GLN A 44 -28.32 65.52 18.64
C GLN A 44 -27.32 64.99 17.61
N GLY A 45 -26.47 65.86 17.07
CA GLY A 45 -25.51 65.54 16.00
C GLY A 45 -24.56 64.37 16.33
N GLY A 46 -24.18 64.21 17.61
CA GLY A 46 -23.35 63.10 18.07
C GLY A 46 -24.01 61.72 17.85
N ASN A 47 -25.32 61.61 18.09
CA ASN A 47 -26.04 60.34 17.93
C ASN A 47 -26.23 59.98 16.45
N ILE A 48 -26.46 60.98 15.60
CA ILE A 48 -26.57 60.78 14.15
C ILE A 48 -25.23 60.33 13.55
N TYR A 49 -24.14 60.98 13.95
CA TYR A 49 -22.79 60.60 13.52
C TYR A 49 -22.44 59.17 13.96
N ALA A 50 -22.72 58.83 15.22
CA ALA A 50 -22.50 57.48 15.74
C ALA A 50 -23.32 56.43 14.96
N ALA A 51 -24.60 56.69 14.71
CA ALA A 51 -25.47 55.81 13.92
C ALA A 51 -24.95 55.61 12.49
N GLY A 52 -24.53 56.68 11.81
CA GLY A 52 -23.93 56.59 10.47
C GLY A 52 -22.64 55.75 10.45
N LEU A 53 -21.79 55.93 11.47
CA LEU A 53 -20.55 55.17 11.60
C LEU A 53 -20.80 53.67 11.77
N PHE A 54 -21.79 53.27 12.57
CA PHE A 54 -22.20 51.87 12.72
C PHE A 54 -22.81 51.27 11.45
N ILE A 55 -23.63 52.03 10.72
CA ILE A 55 -24.23 51.56 9.46
C ILE A 55 -23.14 51.27 8.43
N VAL A 56 -22.17 52.17 8.26
CA VAL A 56 -21.11 52.01 7.26
C VAL A 56 -20.15 50.88 7.66
N HIS A 57 -19.67 50.86 8.90
CA HIS A 57 -18.73 49.82 9.35
C HIS A 57 -19.41 48.44 9.43
N GLY A 58 -20.69 48.38 9.82
CA GLY A 58 -21.47 47.15 9.80
C GLY A 58 -21.67 46.62 8.38
N GLY A 59 -21.95 47.51 7.42
CA GLY A 59 -22.06 47.14 6.00
C GLY A 59 -20.74 46.64 5.40
N LEU A 60 -19.63 47.31 5.70
CA LEU A 60 -18.30 46.87 5.28
C LEU A 60 -17.93 45.50 5.88
N GLY A 61 -18.15 45.31 7.18
CA GLY A 61 -17.89 44.02 7.84
C GLY A 61 -18.73 42.87 7.26
N LEU A 62 -19.98 43.15 6.87
CA LEU A 62 -20.82 42.17 6.17
C LEU A 62 -20.28 41.86 4.76
N GLY A 63 -19.82 42.88 4.03
CA GLY A 63 -19.20 42.69 2.71
C GLY A 63 -17.94 41.82 2.76
N ASP A 64 -17.07 42.08 3.73
CA ASP A 64 -15.86 41.28 3.96
C ASP A 64 -16.20 39.83 4.31
N ALA A 65 -17.22 39.60 5.15
CA ALA A 65 -17.70 38.26 5.46
C ALA A 65 -18.24 37.51 4.22
N LEU A 66 -19.00 38.20 3.36
CA LEU A 66 -19.56 37.62 2.13
C LEU A 66 -18.49 37.26 1.10
N SER A 67 -17.38 38.02 1.06
CA SER A 67 -16.27 37.74 0.13
C SER A 67 -15.60 36.38 0.36
N ASN A 68 -15.61 35.89 1.60
CA ASN A 68 -15.00 34.62 2.02
C ASN A 68 -15.98 33.42 2.03
N MET A 69 -17.19 33.60 1.48
CA MET A 69 -18.22 32.55 1.47
C MET A 69 -17.79 31.32 0.66
N LYS A 70 -17.02 31.50 -0.41
CA LYS A 70 -16.49 30.40 -1.22
C LYS A 70 -15.59 29.48 -0.38
N ASP A 71 -14.64 30.06 0.34
CA ASP A 71 -13.68 29.29 1.16
C ASP A 71 -14.39 28.54 2.29
N THR A 72 -15.46 29.12 2.83
CA THR A 72 -16.34 28.44 3.80
C THR A 72 -17.02 27.21 3.20
N GLY A 73 -17.53 27.33 1.96
CA GLY A 73 -18.11 26.21 1.22
C GLY A 73 -17.10 25.10 0.92
N ASP A 74 -15.90 25.48 0.46
CA ASP A 74 -14.81 24.54 0.16
C ASP A 74 -14.33 23.82 1.44
N THR A 75 -14.23 24.54 2.56
CA THR A 75 -13.90 23.98 3.88
C THR A 75 -14.97 22.99 4.36
N CYS A 76 -16.26 23.31 4.20
CA CYS A 76 -17.34 22.40 4.54
C CYS A 76 -17.30 21.11 3.71
N CYS A 77 -17.03 21.23 2.40
CA CYS A 77 -16.87 20.08 1.51
C CYS A 77 -15.67 19.20 1.90
N ALA A 78 -14.53 19.81 2.21
CA ALA A 78 -13.33 19.10 2.67
C ALA A 78 -13.56 18.41 4.03
N GLY A 79 -14.25 19.10 4.95
CA GLY A 79 -14.66 18.56 6.25
C GLY A 79 -15.57 17.36 6.10
N LYS A 80 -16.56 17.41 5.19
CA LYS A 80 -17.45 16.27 4.90
C LYS A 80 -16.67 15.06 4.39
N ARG A 81 -15.76 15.24 3.43
CA ARG A 81 -14.91 14.14 2.92
C ARG A 81 -14.04 13.53 4.00
N THR A 82 -13.45 14.37 4.85
CA THR A 82 -12.62 13.91 5.98
C THR A 82 -13.46 13.12 6.99
N MET A 83 -14.66 13.61 7.31
CA MET A 83 -15.59 12.93 8.21
C MET A 83 -16.09 11.60 7.63
N GLU A 84 -16.35 11.53 6.31
CA GLU A 84 -16.69 10.29 5.62
C GLU A 84 -15.55 9.26 5.70
N MET A 85 -14.29 9.69 5.60
CA MET A 85 -13.13 8.80 5.79
C MET A 85 -13.02 8.31 7.25
N ILE A 86 -13.21 9.18 8.24
CA ILE A 86 -13.13 8.81 9.67
C ILE A 86 -14.25 7.85 10.07
N LYS A 87 -15.48 8.09 9.60
CA LYS A 87 -16.64 7.25 9.93
C LYS A 87 -16.70 5.93 9.15
N ARG A 88 -15.80 5.73 8.19
CA ARG A 88 -15.80 4.53 7.37
C ARG A 88 -15.21 3.35 8.15
N ILE A 89 -16.08 2.40 8.53
CA ILE A 89 -15.65 1.11 9.06
C ILE A 89 -15.26 0.21 7.87
N PRO A 90 -14.01 -0.29 7.80
CA PRO A 90 -13.61 -1.23 6.76
C PRO A 90 -14.34 -2.57 6.93
N LYS A 91 -14.53 -3.32 5.83
CA LYS A 91 -15.14 -4.65 5.89
C LYS A 91 -14.34 -5.64 6.75
N ILE A 92 -13.03 -5.43 6.82
CA ILE A 92 -12.11 -6.16 7.68
C ILE A 92 -11.61 -5.13 8.68
N ASP A 93 -12.18 -5.15 9.88
CA ASP A 93 -11.76 -4.28 10.97
C ASP A 93 -10.68 -4.99 11.79
N SER A 94 -9.46 -4.44 11.80
CA SER A 94 -8.34 -5.00 12.56
C SER A 94 -8.44 -4.72 14.05
N GLU A 95 -9.27 -3.74 14.45
CA GLU A 95 -9.46 -3.34 15.85
C GLU A 95 -10.64 -4.05 16.50
N ASP A 96 -11.45 -4.79 15.72
CA ASP A 96 -12.55 -5.58 16.26
C ASP A 96 -12.02 -6.74 17.11
N LYS A 97 -12.38 -6.72 18.40
CA LYS A 97 -11.98 -7.73 19.39
C LYS A 97 -13.01 -8.85 19.54
N HIS A 98 -14.11 -8.83 18.80
CA HIS A 98 -15.17 -9.83 18.89
C HIS A 98 -14.87 -11.14 18.15
N GLY A 99 -13.67 -11.27 17.57
CA GLY A 99 -13.20 -12.52 16.96
C GLY A 99 -12.84 -13.61 17.97
N ILE A 100 -12.76 -14.85 17.48
CA ILE A 100 -12.26 -15.99 18.26
C ILE A 100 -10.74 -15.91 18.31
N ILE A 101 -10.18 -15.79 19.51
CA ILE A 101 -8.73 -15.92 19.74
C ILE A 101 -8.45 -17.38 20.07
N LEU A 102 -7.71 -18.06 19.19
CA LEU A 102 -7.25 -19.42 19.44
C LEU A 102 -6.04 -19.39 20.38
N GLU A 103 -6.10 -20.11 21.49
CA GLU A 103 -5.00 -20.20 22.47
C GLU A 103 -3.81 -21.00 21.94
N ASP A 104 -4.07 -22.06 21.16
CA ASP A 104 -3.03 -22.81 20.45
C ASP A 104 -3.45 -23.07 18.99
N VAL A 105 -2.48 -22.97 18.10
CA VAL A 105 -2.66 -23.11 16.66
C VAL A 105 -1.77 -24.25 16.18
N SER A 106 -2.40 -25.37 15.80
CA SER A 106 -1.71 -26.54 15.23
C SER A 106 -1.02 -26.23 13.88
N GLY A 107 -1.42 -25.16 13.21
CA GLY A 107 -0.85 -24.74 11.93
C GLY A 107 -1.34 -25.54 10.72
N GLU A 108 -2.45 -26.27 10.84
CA GLU A 108 -3.10 -26.91 9.68
C GLU A 108 -3.81 -25.85 8.82
N VAL A 109 -3.52 -25.84 7.52
CA VAL A 109 -4.09 -24.88 6.56
C VAL A 109 -4.82 -25.66 5.47
N GLU A 110 -6.06 -25.28 5.21
CA GLU A 110 -6.91 -25.92 4.20
C GLU A 110 -7.58 -24.84 3.34
N PHE A 111 -7.49 -24.97 2.01
CA PHE A 111 -8.16 -24.08 1.06
C PHE A 111 -9.38 -24.79 0.47
N LYS A 112 -10.59 -24.36 0.83
CA LYS A 112 -11.85 -24.93 0.31
C LYS A 112 -12.52 -23.97 -0.66
N GLN A 113 -12.60 -24.35 -1.94
CA GLN A 113 -13.38 -23.66 -2.98
C GLN A 113 -13.20 -22.12 -2.97
N VAL A 114 -11.95 -21.69 -2.86
CA VAL A 114 -11.63 -20.26 -2.75
C VAL A 114 -11.81 -19.59 -4.10
N THR A 115 -12.78 -18.68 -4.19
CA THR A 115 -12.95 -17.80 -5.35
C THR A 115 -12.59 -16.39 -4.92
N TYR A 116 -11.65 -15.76 -5.61
CA TYR A 116 -11.21 -14.41 -5.31
C TYR A 116 -11.30 -13.53 -6.57
N GLY A 117 -12.04 -12.43 -6.46
CA GLY A 117 -12.13 -11.40 -7.49
C GLY A 117 -11.41 -10.14 -7.03
N THR A 118 -10.31 -9.79 -7.68
CA THR A 118 -9.67 -8.49 -7.45
C THR A 118 -10.56 -7.40 -8.03
N ARG A 119 -10.98 -6.45 -7.20
CA ARG A 119 -11.58 -5.21 -7.71
C ARG A 119 -10.48 -4.45 -8.45
N GLU A 120 -10.73 -4.00 -9.67
CA GLU A 120 -9.77 -3.34 -10.58
C GLU A 120 -8.57 -2.67 -9.87
N PRO A 121 -7.33 -2.87 -10.35
CA PRO A 121 -6.16 -2.27 -9.75
C PRO A 121 -6.19 -0.76 -10.00
N ARG A 122 -6.88 -0.02 -9.15
CA ARG A 122 -6.45 1.36 -8.86
C ARG A 122 -5.06 1.20 -8.30
N ALA A 123 -4.07 1.63 -9.08
CA ALA A 123 -2.66 1.60 -8.77
C ALA A 123 -2.40 2.33 -7.44
N PHE A 124 -2.65 1.63 -6.33
CA PHE A 124 -2.09 1.94 -5.04
C PHE A 124 -0.70 1.35 -5.07
N THR A 125 0.26 2.19 -5.43
CA THR A 125 1.66 1.97 -5.17
C THR A 125 1.80 1.61 -3.68
N LEU A 126 2.01 0.32 -3.38
CA LEU A 126 2.35 -0.19 -2.06
C LEU A 126 3.75 0.30 -1.68
N LEU A 127 3.88 1.59 -1.35
CA LEU A 127 5.15 2.17 -0.92
C LEU A 127 5.22 2.45 0.59
N ASN A 128 4.14 2.27 1.34
CA ASN A 128 4.11 2.64 2.76
C ASN A 128 3.82 1.47 3.71
N TYR A 129 4.67 0.43 3.71
CA TYR A 129 4.69 -0.58 4.77
C TYR A 129 5.96 -0.57 5.63
N TYR A 130 6.76 0.50 5.56
CA TYR A 130 8.04 0.62 6.27
C TYR A 130 8.12 1.74 7.31
N GLN A 131 7.07 2.55 7.50
CA GLN A 131 7.07 3.62 8.50
C GLN A 131 6.29 3.20 9.74
N GLY A 132 6.97 2.57 10.70
CA GLY A 132 6.39 2.27 12.02
C GLY A 132 6.85 0.95 12.63
N GLN A 133 8.15 0.64 12.63
CA GLN A 133 8.64 -0.64 13.19
C GLN A 133 8.97 -0.61 14.68
N HIS A 134 8.86 0.52 15.37
CA HIS A 134 9.13 0.58 16.82
C HIS A 134 7.97 0.07 17.71
N SER A 135 6.74 -0.02 17.20
CA SER A 135 5.55 -0.38 18.00
C SER A 135 4.92 -1.73 17.62
N PHE A 136 5.61 -2.56 16.83
CA PHE A 136 5.06 -3.85 16.36
C PHE A 136 5.44 -5.05 17.24
N TRP A 137 6.31 -4.85 18.23
CA TRP A 137 6.57 -5.85 19.26
C TRP A 137 5.40 -5.79 20.24
N LYS A 138 4.51 -6.78 20.18
CA LYS A 138 3.40 -6.93 21.12
C LYS A 138 3.87 -7.53 22.46
N ASP A 139 5.12 -7.98 22.49
CA ASP A 139 5.79 -8.58 23.63
C ASP A 139 7.02 -7.72 23.96
N ASP A 140 7.35 -7.55 25.24
CA ASP A 140 8.60 -6.91 25.68
C ASP A 140 9.78 -7.78 25.23
N VAL A 141 10.29 -7.52 24.02
CA VAL A 141 11.43 -8.25 23.47
C VAL A 141 12.71 -7.69 24.08
N GLU A 142 13.45 -8.54 24.79
CA GLU A 142 14.75 -8.16 25.33
C GLU A 142 15.77 -7.95 24.22
N MET A 143 16.72 -7.03 24.43
CA MET A 143 17.75 -6.72 23.43
C MET A 143 18.62 -7.95 23.08
N GLU A 144 18.78 -8.89 24.01
CA GLU A 144 19.51 -10.13 23.78
C GLU A 144 18.83 -11.00 22.70
N ASP A 145 17.50 -11.13 22.74
CA ASP A 145 16.73 -11.85 21.72
C ASP A 145 16.87 -11.20 20.34
N VAL A 146 16.87 -9.86 20.30
CA VAL A 146 17.11 -9.10 19.06
C VAL A 146 18.49 -9.40 18.50
N LEU A 147 19.50 -9.45 19.36
CA LEU A 147 20.89 -9.67 18.97
C LEU A 147 21.11 -11.11 18.49
N GLN A 148 20.53 -12.10 19.16
CA GLN A 148 20.56 -13.50 18.74
C GLN A 148 19.85 -13.71 17.40
N ALA A 149 18.63 -13.17 17.24
CA ALA A 149 17.88 -13.26 15.99
C ALA A 149 18.61 -12.56 14.83
N SER A 150 19.25 -11.42 15.10
CA SER A 150 20.03 -10.68 14.10
C SER A 150 21.30 -11.42 13.68
N LYS A 151 21.94 -12.16 14.58
CA LYS A 151 23.07 -13.03 14.24
C LYS A 151 22.60 -14.21 13.38
N ALA A 152 21.48 -14.84 13.75
CA ALA A 152 20.91 -15.96 13.02
C ALA A 152 20.44 -15.60 11.59
N SER A 153 20.08 -14.34 11.33
CA SER A 153 19.71 -13.87 9.99
C SER A 153 20.83 -13.14 9.23
N ASP A 154 22.06 -13.13 9.76
CA ASP A 154 23.20 -12.34 9.25
C ASP A 154 22.86 -10.85 9.04
N ALA A 155 22.02 -10.30 9.93
CA ALA A 155 21.73 -8.87 9.99
C ALA A 155 22.70 -8.13 10.90
N HIS A 156 23.23 -8.79 11.93
CA HIS A 156 24.13 -8.17 12.91
C HIS A 156 25.37 -7.52 12.28
N SER A 157 25.93 -8.15 11.24
CA SER A 157 27.14 -7.70 10.54
C SER A 157 26.99 -6.31 9.95
N PHE A 158 25.89 -6.01 9.26
CA PHE A 158 25.65 -4.70 8.67
C PHE A 158 24.98 -3.72 9.64
N VAL A 159 24.11 -4.18 10.54
CA VAL A 159 23.42 -3.30 11.50
C VAL A 159 24.44 -2.66 12.45
N SER A 160 25.46 -3.40 12.88
CA SER A 160 26.51 -2.88 13.77
C SER A 160 27.41 -1.84 13.10
N GLN A 161 27.42 -1.77 11.76
CA GLN A 161 28.20 -0.78 11.00
C GLN A 161 27.43 0.52 10.77
N LEU A 162 26.14 0.58 11.13
CA LEU A 162 25.34 1.78 10.99
C LEU A 162 25.71 2.84 12.04
N PRO A 163 25.50 4.14 11.76
CA PRO A 163 25.92 5.23 12.65
C PRO A 163 25.38 5.15 14.08
N GLN A 164 24.19 4.56 14.27
CA GLN A 164 23.54 4.37 15.57
C GLN A 164 23.29 2.88 15.87
N GLY A 165 23.97 1.98 15.16
CA GLY A 165 23.77 0.54 15.32
C GLY A 165 22.29 0.14 15.16
N TYR A 166 21.76 -0.52 16.18
CA TYR A 166 20.38 -0.98 16.25
C TYR A 166 19.34 0.14 16.44
N ASP A 167 19.75 1.32 16.91
CA ASP A 167 18.87 2.48 17.07
C ASP A 167 18.72 3.30 15.78
N THR A 168 19.42 2.89 14.71
CA THR A 168 19.39 3.58 13.42
C THR A 168 17.99 3.51 12.80
N GLN A 169 17.41 4.67 12.49
CA GLN A 169 16.13 4.73 11.78
C GLN A 169 16.29 4.30 10.31
N ALA A 170 15.52 3.29 9.88
CA ALA A 170 15.47 2.82 8.51
C ALA A 170 14.20 3.30 7.78
N GLY A 171 14.30 3.69 6.50
CA GLY A 171 13.18 4.11 5.66
C GLY A 171 13.43 5.41 4.90
N GLU A 172 12.37 6.01 4.34
CA GLU A 172 12.47 7.23 3.51
C GLU A 172 13.09 8.43 4.22
N ARG A 173 12.90 8.54 5.55
CA ARG A 173 13.47 9.60 6.39
C ARG A 173 14.76 9.17 7.12
N GLY A 174 15.26 7.97 6.85
CA GLY A 174 16.41 7.37 7.53
C GLY A 174 17.39 6.71 6.56
N VAL A 175 18.15 5.73 7.04
CA VAL A 175 19.09 4.99 6.19
C VAL A 175 18.32 4.13 5.19
N GLN A 176 18.74 4.21 3.93
CA GLN A 176 18.23 3.35 2.86
C GLN A 176 18.95 2.01 2.90
N LEU A 177 18.20 0.96 3.22
CA LEU A 177 18.68 -0.42 3.21
C LEU A 177 18.46 -1.06 1.83
N SER A 178 19.41 -1.90 1.41
CA SER A 178 19.25 -2.72 0.21
C SER A 178 18.09 -3.71 0.35
N GLY A 179 17.61 -4.25 -0.78
CA GLY A 179 16.57 -5.28 -0.77
C GLY A 179 16.93 -6.48 0.11
N GLY A 180 18.16 -6.98 -0.02
CA GLY A 180 18.69 -8.08 0.79
C GLY A 180 18.78 -7.75 2.28
N GLN A 181 19.23 -6.54 2.65
CA GLN A 181 19.29 -6.11 4.06
C GLN A 181 17.90 -6.05 4.70
N LYS A 182 16.91 -5.47 4.00
CA LYS A 182 15.50 -5.43 4.45
C LYS A 182 14.96 -6.84 4.70
N GLN A 183 15.33 -7.78 3.84
CA GLN A 183 14.89 -9.16 3.96
C GLN A 183 15.52 -9.89 5.15
N ARG A 184 16.80 -9.67 5.44
CA ARG A 184 17.48 -10.24 6.62
C ARG A 184 16.86 -9.74 7.93
N ILE A 185 16.46 -8.46 7.97
CA ILE A 185 15.70 -7.90 9.10
C ILE A 185 14.31 -8.55 9.19
N ALA A 186 13.62 -8.75 8.07
CA ALA A 186 12.34 -9.46 8.07
C ALA A 186 12.46 -10.89 8.61
N ILE A 187 13.54 -11.61 8.26
CA ILE A 187 13.83 -12.95 8.80
C ILE A 187 14.09 -12.88 10.30
N ALA A 188 14.89 -11.92 10.80
CA ALA A 188 15.08 -11.72 12.24
C ALA A 188 13.76 -11.52 12.98
N ARG A 189 12.84 -10.72 12.42
CA ARG A 189 11.49 -10.52 12.98
C ARG A 189 10.68 -11.82 13.07
N VAL A 190 10.81 -12.70 12.08
CA VAL A 190 10.16 -14.02 12.09
C VAL A 190 10.80 -14.97 13.11
N ILE A 191 12.11 -14.87 13.33
CA ILE A 191 12.81 -15.64 14.36
C ILE A 191 12.30 -15.27 15.74
N ILE A 192 12.17 -13.97 16.04
CA ILE A 192 11.70 -13.48 17.34
C ILE A 192 10.24 -13.87 17.56
N ARG A 193 9.36 -13.64 16.58
CA ARG A 193 7.92 -13.90 16.71
C ARG A 193 7.55 -15.38 16.74
N LYS A 194 8.44 -16.28 16.28
CA LYS A 194 8.25 -17.74 16.22
C LYS A 194 6.84 -18.17 15.73
N PRO A 195 6.34 -17.67 14.58
CA PRO A 195 4.97 -17.98 14.14
C PRO A 195 4.80 -19.47 13.78
N ARG A 196 3.62 -20.03 14.04
CA ARG A 196 3.26 -21.42 13.66
C ARG A 196 3.13 -21.61 12.15
N ILE A 197 2.68 -20.57 11.45
CA ILE A 197 2.48 -20.53 10.00
C ILE A 197 3.36 -19.44 9.40
N LEU A 198 4.15 -19.78 8.38
CA LEU A 198 5.06 -18.89 7.68
C LEU A 198 4.66 -18.76 6.21
N LEU A 199 4.53 -17.52 5.74
CA LEU A 199 4.27 -17.21 4.34
C LEU A 199 5.51 -16.52 3.74
N LEU A 200 6.05 -17.08 2.66
CA LEU A 200 7.21 -16.54 1.96
C LEU A 200 6.82 -16.23 0.51
N ASP A 201 6.52 -14.97 0.22
CA ASP A 201 6.18 -14.51 -1.13
C ASP A 201 7.42 -13.99 -1.86
N LYS A 202 7.88 -14.69 -2.89
CA LYS A 202 9.05 -14.35 -3.73
C LYS A 202 10.28 -13.90 -2.95
N ALA A 203 10.51 -14.47 -1.77
CA ALA A 203 11.53 -14.00 -0.86
C ALA A 203 12.97 -14.10 -1.42
N THR A 204 13.24 -14.65 -2.61
CA THR A 204 14.58 -14.71 -3.21
C THR A 204 14.77 -13.76 -4.41
N SER A 205 13.76 -12.97 -4.80
CA SER A 205 13.84 -12.18 -6.05
C SER A 205 14.68 -10.90 -5.95
N ALA A 206 14.98 -10.42 -4.75
CA ALA A 206 15.66 -9.13 -4.51
C ALA A 206 17.06 -9.27 -3.86
N LEU A 207 17.67 -10.46 -3.94
CA LEU A 207 18.98 -10.75 -3.34
C LEU A 207 20.10 -10.73 -4.39
N ASP A 208 21.22 -10.09 -4.04
CA ASP A 208 22.49 -10.18 -4.76
C ASP A 208 23.13 -11.58 -4.59
N SER A 209 23.83 -12.06 -5.62
CA SER A 209 24.34 -13.44 -5.73
C SER A 209 25.26 -13.88 -4.58
N GLU A 210 26.02 -12.96 -3.97
CA GLU A 210 26.92 -13.25 -2.84
C GLU A 210 26.15 -13.47 -1.53
N SER A 211 25.03 -12.76 -1.35
CA SER A 211 24.19 -12.79 -0.15
C SER A 211 23.10 -13.86 -0.20
N GLU A 212 22.82 -14.45 -1.37
CA GLU A 212 21.68 -15.34 -1.57
C GLU A 212 21.78 -16.61 -0.72
N ARG A 213 22.97 -17.21 -0.60
CA ARG A 213 23.17 -18.48 0.10
C ARG A 213 22.92 -18.38 1.60
N VAL A 214 23.51 -17.38 2.25
CA VAL A 214 23.35 -17.14 3.70
C VAL A 214 21.88 -16.88 4.05
N VAL A 215 21.20 -16.08 3.23
CA VAL A 215 19.77 -15.77 3.44
C VAL A 215 18.89 -16.99 3.17
N GLN A 216 19.29 -17.87 2.26
CA GLN A 216 18.59 -19.11 1.98
C GLN A 216 18.71 -20.10 3.15
N ASP A 217 19.90 -20.26 3.73
CA ASP A 217 20.14 -21.12 4.89
C ASP A 217 19.29 -20.66 6.09
N ALA A 218 19.29 -19.35 6.37
CA ALA A 218 18.47 -18.78 7.44
C ALA A 218 16.96 -19.02 7.23
N LYS A 219 16.46 -18.97 5.99
CA LYS A 219 15.05 -19.30 5.70
C LYS A 219 14.74 -20.78 5.93
N GLU A 220 15.64 -21.66 5.54
CA GLU A 220 15.45 -23.10 5.74
C GLU A 220 15.41 -23.43 7.23
N ASP A 221 16.29 -22.83 8.01
CA ASP A 221 16.29 -22.95 9.48
C ASP A 221 15.01 -22.42 10.10
N VAL A 222 14.54 -21.26 9.64
CA VAL A 222 13.27 -20.68 10.11
C VAL A 222 12.06 -21.51 9.69
N ALA A 223 12.11 -22.20 8.56
CA ALA A 223 11.03 -23.06 8.09
C ALA A 223 10.95 -24.41 8.84
N LYS A 224 12.02 -24.85 9.51
CA LYS A 224 12.04 -26.13 10.25
C LYS A 224 11.00 -26.10 11.37
N GLY A 225 10.16 -27.13 11.43
CA GLY A 225 9.16 -27.31 12.47
C GLY A 225 7.94 -26.37 12.38
N ARG A 226 7.76 -25.65 11.26
CA ARG A 226 6.65 -24.71 11.04
C ARG A 226 5.92 -25.01 9.75
N THR A 227 4.62 -24.72 9.70
CA THR A 227 3.87 -24.81 8.45
C THR A 227 4.32 -23.67 7.53
N THR A 228 4.95 -23.99 6.40
CA THR A 228 5.51 -22.96 5.52
C THR A 228 4.91 -23.01 4.12
N ILE A 229 4.30 -21.91 3.69
CA ILE A 229 3.80 -21.74 2.32
C ILE A 229 4.73 -20.79 1.57
N ILE A 230 5.25 -21.23 0.43
CA ILE A 230 6.22 -20.44 -0.36
C ILE A 230 5.67 -20.23 -1.76
N VAL A 231 5.53 -18.97 -2.17
CA VAL A 231 5.27 -18.62 -3.56
C VAL A 231 6.61 -18.37 -4.22
N ALA A 232 6.96 -19.20 -5.20
CA ALA A 232 8.27 -19.14 -5.82
C ALA A 232 8.18 -19.30 -7.34
N HIS A 233 9.08 -18.59 -8.02
CA HIS A 233 9.34 -18.77 -9.44
C HIS A 233 10.67 -19.47 -9.69
N ARG A 234 11.57 -19.63 -8.72
CA ARG A 234 12.87 -20.28 -8.94
C ARG A 234 12.82 -21.77 -8.63
N LEU A 235 13.24 -22.62 -9.57
CA LEU A 235 13.31 -24.07 -9.38
C LEU A 235 14.18 -24.49 -8.17
N SER A 236 15.27 -23.77 -7.90
CA SER A 236 16.14 -24.03 -6.75
C SER A 236 15.42 -23.88 -5.41
N THR A 237 14.50 -22.91 -5.31
CA THR A 237 13.71 -22.68 -4.11
C THR A 237 12.62 -23.74 -3.95
N ILE A 238 12.11 -24.35 -5.02
CA ILE A 238 10.99 -25.30 -4.93
C ILE A 238 11.39 -26.77 -4.73
N LYS A 239 12.53 -27.19 -5.26
CA LYS A 239 12.99 -28.60 -5.27
C LYS A 239 12.87 -29.33 -3.92
N ASN A 240 13.25 -28.66 -2.83
CA ASN A 240 13.22 -29.21 -1.46
C ASN A 240 11.87 -28.97 -0.76
N ALA A 241 10.74 -29.19 -1.45
CA ALA A 241 9.40 -29.06 -0.87
C ALA A 241 8.81 -30.41 -0.53
N ASP A 242 8.00 -30.46 0.53
CA ASP A 242 7.20 -31.64 0.84
C ASP A 242 6.09 -31.83 -0.21
N ALA A 243 5.43 -30.74 -0.60
CA ALA A 243 4.49 -30.70 -1.71
C ALA A 243 4.65 -29.42 -2.55
N ILE A 244 4.49 -29.57 -3.85
CA ILE A 244 4.49 -28.50 -4.84
C ILE A 244 3.10 -28.47 -5.47
N ALA A 245 2.46 -27.30 -5.46
CA ALA A 245 1.19 -27.05 -6.13
C ALA A 245 1.43 -26.12 -7.32
N VAL A 246 1.05 -26.56 -8.52
CA VAL A 246 1.15 -25.76 -9.74
C VAL A 246 -0.19 -25.10 -10.01
N VAL A 247 -0.19 -23.77 -10.08
CA VAL A 247 -1.40 -22.96 -10.23
C VAL A 247 -1.45 -22.36 -11.64
N GLU A 248 -2.55 -22.57 -12.34
CA GLU A 248 -2.83 -22.00 -13.66
C GLU A 248 -4.27 -21.49 -13.70
N SER A 249 -4.46 -20.26 -14.18
CA SER A 249 -5.80 -19.63 -14.30
C SER A 249 -6.62 -19.67 -13.00
N GLY A 250 -5.93 -19.50 -11.86
CA GLY A 250 -6.55 -19.50 -10.53
C GLY A 250 -6.96 -20.88 -10.00
N GLN A 251 -6.60 -21.97 -10.68
CA GLN A 251 -6.88 -23.34 -10.26
C GLN A 251 -5.58 -24.12 -10.06
N ILE A 252 -5.61 -25.09 -9.14
CA ILE A 252 -4.48 -26.01 -8.97
C ILE A 252 -4.59 -27.10 -10.04
N LYS A 253 -3.60 -27.19 -10.92
CA LYS A 253 -3.54 -28.19 -11.99
C LYS A 253 -2.82 -29.46 -11.57
N GLU A 254 -1.77 -29.31 -10.77
CA GLU A 254 -0.94 -30.42 -10.30
C GLU A 254 -0.54 -30.20 -8.85
N ILE A 255 -0.51 -31.29 -8.07
CA ILE A 255 0.08 -31.32 -6.73
C ILE A 255 0.91 -32.60 -6.60
N GLY A 256 2.09 -32.49 -6.03
CA GLY A 256 2.95 -33.65 -5.73
C GLY A 256 4.32 -33.24 -5.23
N SER A 257 5.17 -34.22 -4.95
CA SER A 257 6.58 -33.98 -4.67
C SER A 257 7.35 -33.64 -5.95
N HIS A 258 8.56 -33.08 -5.82
CA HIS A 258 9.42 -32.79 -6.97
C HIS A 258 9.65 -34.03 -7.85
N ASN A 259 9.90 -35.18 -7.23
CA ASN A 259 10.20 -36.42 -7.92
C ASN A 259 8.97 -36.98 -8.67
N GLU A 260 7.77 -36.81 -8.11
CA GLU A 260 6.52 -37.25 -8.76
C GLU A 260 6.16 -36.36 -9.95
N LEU A 261 6.34 -35.04 -9.81
CA LEU A 261 5.92 -34.08 -10.83
C LEU A 261 6.89 -34.03 -12.02
N ILE A 262 8.19 -34.26 -11.80
CA ILE A 262 9.18 -34.24 -12.89
C ILE A 262 9.11 -35.49 -13.78
N GLN A 263 8.58 -36.61 -13.27
CA GLN A 263 8.40 -37.84 -14.04
C GLN A 263 7.22 -37.79 -15.01
N LYS A 264 6.33 -36.81 -14.88
CA LYS A 264 5.21 -36.62 -15.82
C LYS A 264 5.73 -35.93 -17.07
N GLU A 265 5.90 -36.68 -18.16
CA GLU A 265 6.42 -36.13 -19.43
C GLU A 265 5.57 -34.98 -19.98
N ASN A 266 4.24 -35.05 -19.84
CA ASN A 266 3.30 -33.99 -20.24
C ASN A 266 2.80 -33.14 -19.06
N GLY A 267 3.55 -33.10 -17.95
CA GLY A 267 3.18 -32.33 -16.77
C GLY A 267 3.53 -30.84 -16.91
N LEU A 268 2.65 -29.96 -16.42
CA LEU A 268 2.89 -28.51 -16.42
C LEU A 268 4.13 -28.16 -15.59
N TYR A 269 4.35 -28.85 -14.46
CA TYR A 269 5.56 -28.69 -13.66
C TYR A 269 6.85 -29.00 -14.44
N ASN A 270 6.86 -30.12 -15.17
CA ASN A 270 8.03 -30.59 -15.91
C ASN A 270 8.40 -29.59 -17.03
N SER A 271 7.42 -29.16 -17.81
CA SER A 271 7.60 -28.13 -18.85
C SER A 271 8.20 -26.84 -18.27
N LEU A 272 7.71 -26.38 -17.12
CA LEU A 272 8.22 -25.18 -16.46
C LEU A 272 9.65 -25.37 -15.91
N ALA A 273 9.96 -26.55 -15.35
CA ALA A 273 11.29 -26.87 -14.86
C ALA A 273 12.33 -26.95 -16.00
N CYS A 274 11.94 -27.55 -17.12
CA CYS A 274 12.78 -27.67 -18.32
C CYS A 274 13.11 -26.28 -18.90
N LEU A 275 12.11 -25.39 -19.02
CA LEU A 275 12.33 -24.02 -19.50
C LEU A 275 13.37 -23.25 -18.66
N GLN A 276 13.31 -23.36 -17.33
CA GLN A 276 14.28 -22.69 -16.45
C GLN A 276 15.69 -23.29 -16.48
N GLN A 277 15.82 -24.57 -16.79
CA GLN A 277 17.13 -25.20 -17.01
C GLN A 277 17.76 -24.68 -18.31
N ILE A 278 16.98 -24.59 -19.38
CA ILE A 278 17.40 -24.03 -20.67
C ILE A 278 17.81 -22.55 -20.53
N GLU A 279 17.10 -21.76 -19.73
CA GLU A 279 17.47 -20.35 -19.47
C GLU A 279 18.77 -20.20 -18.68
N ARG A 280 19.08 -21.14 -17.78
CA ARG A 280 20.38 -21.17 -17.08
C ARG A 280 21.52 -21.58 -18.03
N GLU A 281 21.25 -22.50 -18.95
CA GLU A 281 22.23 -22.98 -19.93
C GLU A 281 22.48 -22.01 -21.09
N LYS A 282 21.57 -21.08 -21.38
CA LYS A 282 21.78 -19.99 -22.37
C LYS A 282 22.63 -18.81 -21.85
N ASN A 283 23.04 -18.82 -20.57
CA ASN A 283 23.98 -17.86 -19.99
C ASN A 283 25.41 -18.41 -19.90
N PRO A 284 25.90 -19.04 -20.97
CA PRO A 284 27.16 -18.61 -21.56
C PRO A 284 27.04 -18.58 -23.09
N THR A 285 26.97 -17.37 -23.64
CA THR A 285 27.24 -17.02 -25.06
C THR A 285 26.62 -17.88 -26.17
N GLU A 286 25.77 -17.20 -26.95
CA GLU A 286 25.34 -17.48 -28.33
C GLU A 286 24.04 -18.25 -28.59
N ASP A 287 23.34 -17.67 -29.56
CA ASP A 287 22.08 -18.02 -30.19
C ASP A 287 22.01 -19.45 -30.73
N LYS A 288 20.91 -20.14 -30.39
CA LYS A 288 19.88 -20.67 -31.31
C LYS A 288 19.01 -21.70 -30.58
N CYS A 289 17.69 -21.52 -30.67
CA CYS A 289 16.80 -22.43 -31.39
C CYS A 289 15.35 -22.13 -30.98
N SER A 290 14.63 -21.56 -31.94
CA SER A 290 13.18 -21.50 -32.04
C SER A 290 12.67 -22.82 -32.60
N SER A 291 11.81 -23.53 -31.86
CA SER A 291 10.68 -24.33 -32.36
C SER A 291 10.30 -25.37 -31.30
N PHE A 292 9.23 -25.11 -30.54
CA PHE A 292 8.35 -26.14 -29.95
C PHE A 292 7.11 -25.42 -29.39
N PHE A 293 6.35 -24.79 -30.28
CA PHE A 293 4.98 -24.38 -30.00
C PHE A 293 4.09 -25.13 -30.99
N ALA A 294 3.45 -26.20 -30.54
CA ALA A 294 2.24 -26.72 -31.14
C ALA A 294 1.60 -27.75 -30.20
N SER A 295 0.50 -27.34 -29.55
CA SER A 295 -0.82 -27.99 -29.59
C SER A 295 -1.59 -27.78 -28.28
N THR A 296 -2.59 -26.91 -28.35
CA THR A 296 -3.84 -27.01 -27.60
C THR A 296 -4.58 -28.26 -28.04
N ASP A 297 -5.06 -29.09 -27.12
CA ASP A 297 -6.49 -29.43 -27.00
C ASP A 297 -6.80 -30.44 -25.88
N GLU A 298 -7.95 -30.17 -25.24
CA GLU A 298 -8.85 -31.04 -24.47
C GLU A 298 -8.26 -32.13 -23.56
N PHE A 299 -8.33 -31.95 -22.23
CA PHE A 299 -8.55 -33.09 -21.34
C PHE A 299 -9.51 -32.81 -20.18
N LYS A 300 -10.39 -33.79 -19.98
CA LYS A 300 -11.64 -33.77 -19.21
C LYS A 300 -11.47 -33.44 -17.73
N ASN A 301 -12.46 -32.68 -17.28
CA ASN A 301 -12.90 -32.47 -15.91
C ASN A 301 -12.77 -33.75 -15.06
N ASN A 302 -11.81 -33.78 -14.13
CA ASN A 302 -11.86 -34.70 -12.99
C ASN A 302 -11.69 -33.87 -11.71
N ARG A 303 -12.83 -33.66 -11.04
CA ARG A 303 -12.86 -33.14 -9.67
C ARG A 303 -12.06 -34.08 -8.79
N THR A 304 -11.06 -33.54 -8.12
CA THR A 304 -10.46 -34.19 -6.96
C THR A 304 -10.66 -33.27 -5.77
N ASP A 305 -11.85 -33.38 -5.16
CA ASP A 305 -12.02 -33.03 -3.75
C ASP A 305 -11.24 -34.09 -2.96
N LEU A 306 -10.04 -33.76 -2.49
CA LEU A 306 -9.27 -34.66 -1.63
C LEU A 306 -8.69 -33.91 -0.43
N PRO A 307 -8.89 -34.42 0.80
CA PRO A 307 -8.37 -33.81 2.02
C PRO A 307 -6.94 -34.32 2.24
N PHE A 308 -5.93 -33.51 1.93
CA PHE A 308 -4.54 -33.89 2.21
C PHE A 308 -3.82 -32.85 3.06
N ARG A 309 -3.20 -33.37 4.13
CA ARG A 309 -2.44 -32.64 5.16
C ARG A 309 -0.99 -32.48 4.70
N TYR A 310 -0.57 -31.26 4.36
CA TYR A 310 0.82 -30.96 4.05
C TYR A 310 1.37 -29.88 4.98
N LYS A 311 2.60 -30.08 5.50
CA LYS A 311 3.30 -29.11 6.38
C LYS A 311 4.11 -28.07 5.61
N LYS A 312 4.43 -28.30 4.33
CA LYS A 312 5.13 -27.33 3.47
C LYS A 312 4.57 -27.39 2.05
N ILE A 313 3.91 -26.32 1.61
CA ILE A 313 3.31 -26.22 0.27
C ILE A 313 4.01 -25.11 -0.48
N LYS A 314 4.55 -25.39 -1.67
CA LYS A 314 5.09 -24.34 -2.53
C LYS A 314 4.20 -24.16 -3.74
N CYS A 315 3.74 -22.93 -3.97
CA CYS A 315 2.93 -22.56 -5.11
C CYS A 315 3.85 -22.04 -6.22
N TYR A 316 3.77 -22.68 -7.39
CA TYR A 316 4.52 -22.27 -8.58
C TYR A 316 3.59 -21.57 -9.57
N TYR A 317 4.02 -20.42 -10.06
CA TYR A 317 3.25 -19.58 -10.99
C TYR A 317 4.14 -19.22 -12.20
N ASN A 318 3.59 -19.27 -13.41
CA ASN A 318 4.27 -18.77 -14.60
C ASN A 318 3.92 -17.29 -14.81
N SER A 319 4.90 -16.40 -14.78
CA SER A 319 4.70 -14.95 -14.95
C SER A 319 4.59 -14.48 -16.40
N ASP A 320 4.77 -15.35 -17.40
CA ASP A 320 4.76 -14.96 -18.82
C ASP A 320 3.39 -15.09 -19.49
N ILE A 321 2.37 -14.48 -18.89
CA ILE A 321 1.11 -14.19 -19.59
C ILE A 321 1.12 -12.71 -19.93
N LYS A 322 1.53 -12.41 -21.17
CA LYS A 322 1.27 -11.11 -21.79
C LYS A 322 -0.25 -10.93 -21.84
N PHE A 323 -0.75 -9.86 -21.23
CA PHE A 323 -2.11 -9.39 -21.43
C PHE A 323 -2.26 -8.98 -22.91
N SER A 324 -2.73 -9.89 -23.76
CA SER A 324 -3.32 -9.50 -25.03
C SER A 324 -4.65 -8.82 -24.72
N HIS A 325 -4.78 -7.56 -25.11
CA HIS A 325 -6.05 -6.85 -25.13
C HIS A 325 -7.15 -7.71 -25.75
N CYS A 326 -8.22 -7.94 -25.00
CA CYS A 326 -9.52 -8.23 -25.59
C CYS A 326 -10.33 -6.93 -25.58
N ASN A 327 -10.81 -6.57 -26.77
CA ASN A 327 -11.67 -5.43 -27.09
C ASN A 327 -12.94 -5.36 -26.21
#